data_AF-A0A9W9MXX8-F1
#
_entry.id   AF-A0A9W9MXX8-F1
#
_cell.length_a   1.000
_cell.length_b   1.000
_cell.length_c   1.000
_cell.angle_alpha   90.00
_cell.angle_beta   90.00
_cell.angle_gamma   90.00
#
_symmetry.space_group_name_H-M   'P 1'
#
loop_
_entity.id
_entity.type
_entity.pdbx_description
1 polymer ?
#
loop_
_entity_poly.entity_id
_entity_poly.type
_entity_poly.pdbx_seq_one_letter_code
_entity_poly.pdbx_strand_id
1 'polypeptide(L)'
;MRMTSVTPYVVRGALPNSDWDYSCLVRIETEMGFVGWDEGTSPAPEPGWGAPKVLEMINTLFAPTLIGRDPTEPMVIWKELQTLSFSTFDRPT
;
A
#
# COMPACT_ATOMS: atom_id res chain seq x y z
N MET A 1 9.10 -7.43 17.03
CA MET A 1 9.47 -6.13 16.41
C MET A 1 8.21 -5.48 15.92
N ARG A 2 7.93 -4.20 16.15
CA ARG A 2 6.66 -3.59 15.72
C ARG A 2 6.85 -2.54 14.64
N MET A 3 6.00 -2.56 13.62
CA MET A 3 5.86 -1.45 12.66
C MET A 3 5.24 -0.24 13.35
N THR A 4 5.86 0.92 13.23
CA THR A 4 5.47 2.16 13.93
C THR A 4 4.93 3.23 12.99
N SER A 5 5.33 3.20 11.72
CA SER A 5 4.84 4.12 10.71
C SER A 5 4.72 3.46 9.35
N VAL A 6 3.75 3.94 8.57
CA VAL A 6 3.52 3.60 7.17
C VAL A 6 3.28 4.92 6.46
N THR A 7 4.18 5.32 5.56
CA THR A 7 4.14 6.62 4.88
C THR A 7 4.12 6.42 3.37
N PRO A 8 3.02 6.76 2.69
CA PRO A 8 2.95 6.71 1.23
C PRO A 8 3.52 7.97 0.58
N TYR A 9 4.07 7.81 -0.62
CA TYR A 9 4.57 8.87 -1.49
C TYR A 9 4.06 8.62 -2.91
N VAL A 10 3.28 9.55 -3.45
CA VAL A 10 2.94 9.53 -4.87
C VAL A 10 4.09 10.17 -5.63
N VAL A 11 4.74 9.39 -6.48
CA VAL A 11 5.91 9.81 -7.26
C VAL A 11 5.61 9.70 -8.73
N ARG A 12 6.20 10.60 -9.53
CA ARG A 12 6.15 10.54 -10.98
C ARG A 12 7.38 9.79 -11.52
N GLY A 13 7.15 8.82 -12.39
CA GLY A 13 8.18 8.10 -13.13
C GLY A 13 9.00 9.04 -14.02
N ALA A 14 10.24 8.65 -14.32
CA ALA A 14 11.19 9.47 -15.05
C ALA A 14 10.95 9.49 -16.58
N LEU A 15 10.05 8.64 -17.09
CA LEU A 15 9.77 8.56 -18.52
C LEU A 15 8.75 9.64 -18.90
N PRO A 16 9.08 10.57 -19.81
CA PRO A 16 8.11 11.56 -20.25
C PRO A 16 7.02 10.90 -21.11
N ASN A 17 5.76 11.21 -20.81
CA ASN A 17 4.55 10.88 -21.59
C ASN A 17 4.07 9.42 -21.51
N SER A 18 4.18 8.74 -20.38
CA SER A 18 3.48 7.46 -20.17
C SER A 18 2.22 7.66 -19.32
N ASP A 19 1.10 7.02 -19.66
CA ASP A 19 -0.07 7.00 -18.77
C ASP A 19 0.19 6.17 -17.48
N TRP A 20 1.35 5.51 -17.42
CA TRP A 20 1.93 4.84 -16.24
C TRP A 20 2.78 5.79 -15.38
N ASP A 21 2.68 7.10 -15.61
CA ASP A 21 3.59 8.11 -15.08
C ASP A 21 3.60 8.22 -13.56
N TYR A 22 2.68 7.60 -12.81
CA TYR A 22 2.63 7.72 -11.35
C TYR A 22 2.63 6.37 -10.64
N SER A 23 3.44 6.30 -9.58
CA SER A 23 3.49 5.16 -8.66
C SER A 23 3.31 5.62 -7.23
N CYS A 24 2.91 4.72 -6.34
CA CYS A 24 2.81 4.99 -4.92
C CYS A 24 3.87 4.19 -4.17
N LEU A 25 4.95 4.85 -3.75
CA LEU A 25 5.94 4.24 -2.88
C LEU A 25 5.43 4.23 -1.45
N VAL A 26 5.72 3.19 -0.70
CA VAL A 26 5.42 3.10 0.74
C VAL A 26 6.70 2.89 1.52
N ARG A 27 6.84 3.67 2.60
CA ARG A 27 7.93 3.57 3.55
C ARG A 27 7.39 3.09 4.88
N ILE A 28 7.95 2.01 5.42
CA ILE A 28 7.54 1.42 6.68
C ILE A 28 8.71 1.45 7.65
N GLU A 29 8.50 2.03 8.84
CA GLU A 29 9.48 1.97 9.91
C GLU A 29 9.06 1.03 11.03
N THR A 30 10.04 0.49 11.75
CA THR A 30 9.83 -0.28 12.97
C THR A 30 10.37 0.42 14.20
N GLU A 31 9.96 -0.02 15.39
CA GLU A 31 10.44 0.49 16.67
C GLU A 31 11.96 0.31 16.88
N MET A 32 12.59 -0.58 16.10
CA MET A 32 14.03 -0.83 16.12
C MET A 32 14.79 0.04 15.11
N GLY A 33 14.12 0.93 14.37
CA GLY A 33 14.71 1.81 13.38
C GLY A 33 14.95 1.18 12.01
N PHE A 34 14.49 -0.06 11.78
CA PHE A 34 14.52 -0.64 10.43
C PHE A 34 13.52 0.05 9.51
N VAL A 35 13.95 0.31 8.27
CA VAL A 35 13.15 0.98 7.24
C VAL A 35 13.01 0.05 6.04
N GLY A 36 11.77 -0.29 5.69
CA GLY A 36 11.41 -1.00 4.46
C GLY A 36 10.79 -0.04 3.45
N TRP A 37 11.04 -0.31 2.17
CA TRP A 37 10.42 0.40 1.04
C TRP A 37 9.75 -0.61 0.11
N ASP A 38 8.59 -0.23 -0.41
CA ASP A 38 7.87 -1.00 -1.42
C ASP A 38 7.13 -0.06 -2.39
N GLU A 39 6.62 -0.61 -3.47
CA GLU A 39 5.95 0.11 -4.56
C GLU A 39 4.59 -0.53 -4.88
N GLY A 40 3.53 0.27 -4.79
CA GLY A 40 2.19 -0.11 -5.20
C GLY A 40 1.84 0.48 -6.56
N THR A 41 1.50 -0.40 -7.50
CA THR A 41 0.95 -0.04 -8.81
C THR A 41 -0.39 -0.72 -9.03
N SER A 42 -1.25 -0.11 -9.83
CA SER A 42 -2.51 -0.69 -10.27
C SER A 42 -2.62 -0.54 -11.78
N PRO A 43 -3.00 -1.60 -12.52
CA PRO A 43 -3.13 -1.51 -13.96
C PRO A 43 -4.23 -0.51 -14.35
N ALA A 44 -3.84 0.59 -15.00
CA ALA A 44 -4.76 1.56 -15.58
C ALA A 44 -5.44 0.94 -16.80
N PRO A 45 -6.79 0.87 -16.80
CA PRO A 45 -7.48 1.68 -17.79
C PRO A 45 -8.74 2.38 -17.27
N GLU A 46 -9.14 2.14 -16.02
CA GLU A 46 -10.41 2.65 -15.49
C GLU A 46 -10.26 4.03 -14.83
N PRO A 47 -11.22 4.96 -15.05
CA PRO A 47 -11.25 6.25 -14.36
C PRO A 47 -11.24 6.06 -12.83
N GLY A 48 -10.28 6.70 -12.15
CA GLY A 48 -10.14 6.62 -10.69
C GLY A 48 -9.17 5.55 -10.20
N TRP A 49 -8.54 4.78 -11.09
CA TRP A 49 -7.46 3.85 -10.75
C TRP A 49 -6.06 4.46 -10.93
N GLY A 50 -5.01 3.78 -10.48
CA GLY A 50 -3.61 4.26 -10.48
C GLY A 50 -3.13 4.75 -9.11
N ALA A 51 -2.06 5.55 -9.07
CA ALA A 51 -1.42 5.96 -7.81
C ALA A 51 -2.36 6.62 -6.77
N PRO A 52 -3.36 7.45 -7.15
CA PRO A 52 -4.32 7.97 -6.19
C PRO A 52 -5.16 6.88 -5.51
N LYS A 53 -5.56 5.83 -6.24
CA LYS A 53 -6.31 4.72 -5.66
C LYS A 53 -5.44 3.87 -4.74
N VAL A 54 -4.19 3.65 -5.12
CA VAL A 54 -3.21 2.97 -4.27
C VAL A 54 -2.98 3.75 -2.98
N LEU A 55 -2.83 5.07 -3.06
CA LEU A 55 -2.72 5.95 -1.90
C LEU A 55 -3.95 5.83 -0.98
N GLU A 56 -5.16 5.83 -1.55
CA GLU A 56 -6.41 5.62 -0.80
C GLU A 56 -6.41 4.26 -0.08
N MET A 57 -6.06 3.17 -0.76
CA MET A 57 -5.97 1.83 -0.17
C MET A 57 -4.92 1.76 0.95
N ILE A 58 -3.79 2.44 0.78
CA ILE A 58 -2.75 2.50 1.81
C ILE A 58 -3.29 3.18 3.07
N ASN A 59 -3.89 4.36 2.92
CA ASN A 59 -4.37 5.14 4.05
C ASN A 59 -5.59 4.51 4.73
N THR A 60 -6.45 3.82 3.98
CA THR A 60 -7.73 3.30 4.48
C THR A 60 -7.61 1.92 5.09
N LEU A 61 -6.76 1.05 4.51
CA LEU A 61 -6.70 -0.35 4.89
C LEU A 61 -5.30 -0.78 5.35
N PHE A 62 -4.27 -0.59 4.52
CA PHE A 62 -2.95 -1.15 4.82
C PHE A 62 -2.31 -0.51 6.06
N ALA A 63 -2.18 0.82 6.09
CA ALA A 63 -1.50 1.50 7.18
C ALA A 63 -2.15 1.21 8.55
N PRO A 64 -3.47 1.32 8.74
CA PRO A 64 -4.12 0.97 10.00
C PRO A 64 -3.93 -0.50 10.40
N THR A 65 -3.88 -1.42 9.43
CA THR A 65 -3.74 -2.87 9.71
C THR A 65 -2.30 -3.25 10.07
N LEU A 66 -1.31 -2.55 9.50
CA LEU A 66 0.11 -2.85 9.69
C LEU A 66 0.69 -2.23 10.96
N ILE A 67 0.23 -1.05 11.37
CA ILE A 67 0.76 -0.38 12.57
C ILE A 67 0.59 -1.27 13.81
N GLY A 68 1.68 -1.47 14.55
CA GLY A 68 1.74 -2.30 15.74
C GLY A 68 1.99 -3.80 15.48
N ARG A 69 2.00 -4.24 14.22
CA ARG A 69 2.22 -5.65 13.85
C ARG A 69 3.69 -6.00 13.72
N ASP A 70 3.97 -7.29 13.86
CA ASP A 70 5.30 -7.85 13.64
C ASP A 70 5.53 -8.16 12.15
N PRO A 71 6.50 -7.51 11.48
CA PRO A 71 6.73 -7.71 10.06
C PRO A 71 7.28 -9.11 9.73
N THR A 72 7.69 -9.91 10.73
CA THR A 72 8.17 -11.28 10.54
C THR A 72 7.05 -12.31 10.34
N GLU A 73 5.78 -11.88 10.42
CA GLU A 73 4.59 -12.73 10.20
C GLU A 73 3.81 -12.35 8.92
N PRO A 74 4.45 -12.28 7.73
CA PRO A 74 3.83 -11.71 6.53
C PRO A 74 2.59 -12.48 6.07
N MET A 75 2.55 -13.81 6.27
CA MET A 75 1.40 -14.63 5.86
C MET A 75 0.15 -14.38 6.73
N VAL A 76 0.34 -14.06 8.01
CA VAL A 76 -0.77 -13.72 8.93
C VAL A 76 -1.34 -12.37 8.54
N ILE A 77 -0.45 -11.38 8.39
CA ILE A 77 -0.79 -10.03 7.93
C ILE A 77 -1.52 -10.08 6.58
N TRP A 78 -1.01 -10.86 5.62
CA TRP A 78 -1.62 -11.00 4.31
C TRP A 78 -3.03 -11.57 4.36
N LYS A 79 -3.25 -12.64 5.14
CA LYS A 79 -4.56 -13.27 5.28
C LYS A 79 -5.60 -12.30 5.88
N GLU A 80 -5.18 -11.50 6.85
CA GLU A 80 -6.05 -10.48 7.44
C GLU A 80 -6.36 -9.35 6.46
N LEU A 81 -5.35 -8.84 5.74
CA LEU A 81 -5.55 -7.84 4.70
C LEU A 81 -6.54 -8.32 3.63
N GLN A 82 -6.43 -9.57 3.17
CA GLN A 82 -7.40 -10.15 2.24
C GLN A 82 -8.80 -10.22 2.84
N THR A 83 -8.92 -10.65 4.10
CA THR A 83 -10.21 -10.76 4.78
C THR A 83 -10.88 -9.38 4.89
N LEU A 84 -10.11 -8.37 5.28
CA LEU A 84 -10.60 -7.00 5.40
C LEU A 84 -10.91 -6.40 4.03
N SER A 85 -10.08 -6.63 3.00
CA SER A 85 -10.34 -6.08 1.67
C SER A 85 -11.69 -6.51 1.10
N PHE A 86 -12.08 -7.77 1.34
CA PHE A 86 -13.41 -8.26 0.94
C PHE A 86 -14.56 -7.57 1.68
N SER A 87 -14.33 -7.12 2.92
CA SER A 87 -15.33 -6.40 3.72
C SER A 87 -15.37 -4.89 3.45
N THR A 88 -14.28 -4.31 2.96
CA THR A 88 -14.12 -2.86 2.78
C THR A 88 -14.44 -2.40 1.37
N PHE A 89 -14.13 -3.19 0.35
CA PHE A 89 -14.22 -2.77 -1.07
C PHE A 89 -15.26 -3.56 -1.88
N ASP A 90 -16.11 -4.35 -1.24
CA ASP A 90 -17.03 -5.33 -1.86
C ASP A 90 -16.32 -6.37 -2.76
N ARG A 91 -17.03 -7.45 -3.12
CA ARG A 91 -16.55 -8.36 -4.17
C ARG A 91 -16.69 -7.66 -5.53
N PRO A 92 -15.69 -7.79 -6.43
CA PRO A 92 -15.96 -7.51 -7.84
C PRO A 92 -17.08 -8.46 -8.28
N THR A 93 -18.21 -7.90 -8.71
CA THR A 93 -19.32 -8.64 -9.32
C THR A 93 -18.91 -9.18 -10.68
#